data_AF-A0A6S6SA62-F1
#
_entry.id   AF-A0A6S6SA62-F1
#
_cell.length_a   1.000
_cell.length_b   1.000
_cell.length_c   1.000
_cell.angle_alpha   90.00
_cell.angle_beta   90.00
_cell.angle_gamma   90.00
#
_symmetry.space_group_name_H-M   'P 1'
#
loop_
_entity.id
_entity.type
_entity.pdbx_description
1 polymer ?
#
loop_
_entity_poly.entity_id
_entity_poly.type
_entity_poly.pdbx_seq_one_letter_code
_entity_poly.pdbx_strand_id
1 'polypeptide(L)' 'NGRTSRLLMNFELMKSGFPPVVLKVENRLAYYNALDKAHTLGDYEPFIALVSNLVEESFEPYWYVLGT' A
#
# COMPACT_ATOMS: atom_id res chain seq x y z
N ASN A 1 9.70 -11.68 7.15
CA ASN A 1 9.94 -10.21 7.12
C ASN A 1 8.88 -9.45 6.33
N GLY A 2 8.66 -9.72 5.04
CA GLY A 2 7.66 -8.96 4.25
C GLY A 2 6.19 -9.05 4.71
N ARG A 3 5.79 -10.07 5.50
CA ARG A 3 4.44 -10.14 6.11
C ARG A 3 4.32 -9.17 7.29
N THR A 4 5.30 -9.14 8.18
CA THR A 4 5.36 -8.22 9.33
C THR A 4 5.47 -6.77 8.91
N SER A 5 6.27 -6.46 7.88
CA SER A 5 6.37 -5.10 7.35
C SER A 5 5.04 -4.58 6.82
N ARG A 6 4.28 -5.42 6.11
CA ARG A 6 2.92 -5.08 5.66
C ARG A 6 1.94 -4.94 6.82
N LEU A 7 2.07 -5.75 7.86
CA LEU A 7 1.26 -5.63 9.06
C LEU A 7 1.50 -4.28 9.75
N LEU A 8 2.77 -3.87 9.88
CA LEU A 8 3.15 -2.58 10.46
C LEU A 8 2.66 -1.40 9.60
N MET A 9 2.79 -1.50 8.28
CA MET A 9 2.26 -0.51 7.34
C MET A 9 0.74 -0.36 7.52
N ASN A 10 -0.01 -1.46 7.52
CA ASN A 10 -1.44 -1.42 7.73
C ASN A 10 -1.81 -0.91 9.13
N PHE A 11 -0.99 -1.20 10.14
CA PHE A 11 -1.20 -0.67 11.49
C PHE A 11 -1.13 0.86 11.54
N GLU A 12 -0.11 1.47 10.94
CA GLU A 12 0.01 2.94 10.89
C GLU A 12 -1.08 3.59 10.02
N LEU A 13 -1.47 2.95 8.92
CA LEU A 13 -2.60 3.39 8.10
C LEU A 13 -3.91 3.41 8.90
N MET A 14 -4.22 2.31 9.58
CA MET A 14 -5.43 2.20 10.40
C MET A 14 -5.44 3.21 11.57
N LYS A 15 -4.28 3.41 12.21
CA LYS A 15 -4.13 4.43 13.27
C LYS A 15 -4.39 5.85 12.75
N SER A 16 -4.09 6.10 11.48
CA SER A 16 -4.31 7.37 10.81
C SER A 16 -5.71 7.49 10.16
N GLY A 17 -6.58 6.48 10.33
CA GLY A 17 -7.95 6.47 9.82
C GLY A 17 -8.12 5.94 8.39
N PHE A 18 -7.06 5.38 7.79
CA PHE A 18 -7.12 4.78 6.45
C PHE A 18 -7.51 3.30 6.50
N PRO A 19 -8.19 2.79 5.46
CA PRO A 19 -8.49 1.38 5.35
C PRO A 19 -7.20 0.56 5.19
N PRO A 20 -7.18 -0.69 5.66
CA PRO A 20 -6.04 -1.57 5.51
C PRO A 20 -5.83 -1.91 4.03
N VAL A 21 -4.59 -1.83 3.57
CA VAL A 21 -4.22 -2.13 2.19
C VAL A 21 -4.03 -3.63 1.99
N VAL A 22 -4.61 -4.15 0.91
CA VAL A 22 -4.41 -5.53 0.45
C VAL A 22 -3.55 -5.54 -0.81
N LEU A 23 -2.33 -6.05 -0.70
CA LEU A 23 -1.45 -6.25 -1.85
C LEU A 23 -1.95 -7.43 -2.70
N LYS A 24 -2.64 -7.13 -3.81
CA LYS A 24 -3.11 -8.12 -4.78
C LYS A 24 -1.93 -8.84 -5.46
N VAL A 25 -2.17 -10.03 -6.01
CA VAL A 25 -1.11 -10.88 -6.56
C VAL A 25 -0.44 -10.21 -7.77
N GLU A 26 -1.22 -9.48 -8.56
CA GLU A 26 -0.77 -8.75 -9.76
C GLU A 26 0.24 -7.65 -9.40
N ASN A 27 0.07 -7.02 -8.24
CA ASN A 27 0.92 -5.93 -7.76
C ASN A 27 2.20 -6.41 -7.04
N ARG A 28 2.41 -7.72 -6.90
CA ARG A 28 3.60 -8.26 -6.21
C ARG A 28 4.90 -7.89 -6.90
N LEU A 29 4.95 -7.95 -8.23
CA LEU A 29 6.17 -7.63 -8.98
C LEU A 29 6.52 -6.15 -8.81
N ALA A 30 5.54 -5.27 -8.95
CA ALA A 30 5.71 -3.83 -8.73
C ALA A 30 6.20 -3.52 -7.31
N TYR A 31 5.64 -4.20 -6.30
CA TYR A 31 6.07 -4.07 -4.91
C TYR A 31 7.53 -4.46 -4.69
N TYR A 32 7.97 -5.58 -5.25
CA TYR A 32 9.38 -5.98 -5.13
C TYR A 32 10.32 -5.04 -5.87
N ASN A 33 9.95 -4.59 -7.08
CA ASN A 33 10.75 -3.63 -7.83
C ASN A 33 10.85 -2.27 -7.10
N ALA A 34 9.78 -1.83 -6.45
CA ALA A 34 9.79 -0.61 -5.66
C ALA A 34 10.67 -0.74 -4.41
N LEU A 35 10.63 -1.88 -3.72
CA LEU A 35 11.52 -2.15 -2.59
C LEU A 35 12.99 -2.27 -3.02
N ASP A 36 13.25 -2.86 -4.17
CA ASP A 36 14.61 -3.00 -4.71
C ASP A 36 15.20 -1.64 -5.04
N LYS A 37 14.43 -0.75 -5.70
CA LYS A 37 14.83 0.65 -5.95
C LYS A 37 15.05 1.43 -4.66
N ALA A 38 14.16 1.27 -3.68
CA ALA A 38 14.33 1.91 -2.37
C ALA A 38 15.60 1.43 -1.65
N HIS A 39 15.95 0.15 -1.77
CA HIS A 39 17.12 -0.41 -1.10
C HIS A 39 18.44 -0.09 -1.83
N THR A 40 18.44 -0.11 -3.16
CA THR A 40 19.65 0.04 -3.98
C THR A 40 19.96 1.48 -4.32
N LEU A 41 18.93 2.29 -4.59
CA LEU A 41 19.06 3.68 -5.02
C LEU A 41 18.63 4.69 -3.94
N GLY A 42 18.04 4.23 -2.84
CA GLY A 42 17.43 5.11 -1.84
C GLY A 42 16.16 5.81 -2.35
N ASP A 43 15.61 5.35 -3.48
CA ASP A 43 14.44 5.95 -4.12
C ASP A 43 13.14 5.32 -3.60
N TYR A 44 12.49 6.02 -2.66
CA TYR A 44 11.25 5.58 -2.04
C TYR A 44 9.99 6.01 -2.80
N GLU A 45 10.10 6.92 -3.77
CA GLU A 45 8.95 7.44 -4.53
C GLU A 45 8.11 6.33 -5.18
N PRO A 46 8.70 5.33 -5.86
CA PRO A 46 7.93 4.23 -6.44
C PRO A 46 7.15 3.42 -5.41
N PHE A 47 7.69 3.29 -4.19
CA PHE A 47 7.04 2.57 -3.10
C PHE A 47 5.88 3.38 -2.53
N ILE A 48 6.08 4.67 -2.29
CA ILE A 48 5.05 5.59 -1.78
C ILE A 48 3.90 5.66 -2.77
N ALA A 49 4.19 5.89 -4.06
CA ALA A 49 3.17 5.95 -5.11
C ALA A 49 2.36 4.65 -5.20
N LEU A 50 3.01 3.50 -5.12
CA LEU A 50 2.33 2.20 -5.12
C LEU A 50 1.37 2.07 -3.92
N VAL A 51 1.83 2.42 -2.72
CA VAL A 51 1.00 2.34 -1.51
C VAL A 51 -0.16 3.33 -1.60
N SER A 52 0.06 4.56 -2.04
CA SER A 52 -1.00 5.56 -2.20
C SER A 52 -2.11 5.07 -3.15
N ASN A 53 -1.76 4.51 -4.30
CA ASN A 53 -2.75 3.96 -5.24
C ASN A 53 -3.53 2.80 -4.62
N LEU A 54 -2.85 1.92 -3.88
CA LEU A 54 -3.51 0.82 -3.18
C LEU A 54 -4.44 1.29 -2.06
N VAL A 55 -4.09 2.38 -1.37
CA VAL A 55 -4.94 3.01 -0.36
C VAL A 55 -6.20 3.57 -1.03
N GLU A 56 -6.07 4.31 -2.13
CA GLU A 56 -7.22 4.81 -2.90
C GLU A 56 -8.13 3.68 -3.37
N GLU A 57 -7.58 2.62 -3.96
CA GLU A 57 -8.35 1.43 -4.34
C GLU A 57 -9.06 0.77 -3.14
N SER A 58 -8.49 0.86 -1.94
CA SER A 58 -9.08 0.29 -0.73
C SER A 58 -10.27 1.11 -0.22
N PHE A 59 -10.46 2.34 -0.69
CA PHE A 59 -11.64 3.17 -0.40
C PHE A 59 -12.84 2.88 -1.31
N GLU A 60 -12.66 2.23 -2.46
CA GLU A 60 -13.75 1.88 -3.39
C GLU A 60 -14.99 1.29 -2.71
N PRO A 61 -14.88 0.29 -1.81
CA PRO A 61 -16.05 -0.25 -1.11
C PRO A 61 -16.77 0.78 -0.22
N TYR A 62 -16.02 1.75 0.33
CA TYR A 62 -16.58 2.80 1.18
C TYR A 62 -17.33 3.85 0.37
N TRP A 63 -16.88 4.14 -0.86
CA TRP A 63 -17.59 5.02 -1.77
C TRP A 63 -19.01 4.52 -2.04
N TYR A 64 -19.16 3.22 -2.30
CA TYR A 64 -20.46 2.59 -2.50
C TYR A 64 -21.39 2.70 -1.28
N VAL A 65 -20.83 2.64 -0.07
CA VAL A 65 -21.61 2.76 1.19
C VAL A 65 -21.98 4.21 1.50
N LEU A 66 -21.17 5.18 1.07
CA LEU A 66 -21.39 6.61 1.32
C LEU A 66 -22.35 7.27 0.32
N GLY A 67 -22.77 6.57 -0.73
CA GLY A 67 -23.87 6.98 -1.61
C GLY A 67 -23.58 8.21 -2.49
N THR A 68 -22.31 8.53 -2.71
CA THR A 68 -21.88 9.60 -3.62
C THR A 68 -21.75 9.15 -5.06
#